data_AF-F0XVG5-F1
#
_entry.id   AF-F0XVG5-F1
#
_cell.length_a   1.000
_cell.length_b   1.000
_cell.length_c   1.000
_cell.angle_alpha   90.00
_cell.angle_beta   90.00
_cell.angle_gamma   90.00
#
_symmetry.space_group_name_H-M   'P 1'
#
loop_
_entity.id
_entity.type
_entity.pdbx_description
1 polymer ?
#
loop_
_entity_poly.entity_id
_entity_poly.type
_entity_poly.pdbx_seq_one_letter_code
_entity_poly.pdbx_strand_id
1 'polypeptide(L)' 'ETDARRLSQRRKEITYGKNTLGYDRYTRLVPKEKRSRQDPRTPDVTGKYSKRQFDGIVKAWRRRLHEWDPPADE' A
#
# COMPACT_ATOMS: atom_id res chain seq x y z
N GLU A 1 -4.32 -3.46 16.44
CA GLU A 1 -3.19 -2.68 16.98
C GLU A 1 -3.74 -1.42 17.59
N THR A 2 -3.42 -1.18 18.86
CA THR A 2 -3.89 -0.03 19.65
C THR A 2 -2.71 0.84 20.13
N ASP A 3 -1.47 0.37 19.99
CA ASP A 3 -0.27 1.12 20.33
C ASP A 3 -0.05 2.27 19.35
N ALA A 4 -0.14 3.51 19.85
CA ALA A 4 -0.01 4.73 19.06
C ALA A 4 1.34 4.82 18.31
N ARG A 5 2.44 4.35 18.92
CA ARG A 5 3.77 4.38 18.29
C ARG A 5 3.81 3.43 17.10
N ARG A 6 3.29 2.21 17.27
CA ARG A 6 3.18 1.23 16.17
C ARG A 6 2.27 1.74 15.06
N LEU A 7 1.11 2.30 15.41
CA LEU A 7 0.18 2.88 14.43
C LEU A 7 0.82 4.01 13.62
N SER A 8 1.56 4.91 14.27
CA SER A 8 2.29 5.99 13.60
C SER A 8 3.31 5.46 12.59
N GLN A 9 4.13 4.48 13.02
CA GLN A 9 5.10 3.83 12.14
C GLN A 9 4.43 3.14 10.94
N ARG A 10 3.35 2.39 11.19
CA ARG A 10 2.56 1.73 10.13
C ARG A 10 1.97 2.74 9.15
N ARG A 11 1.39 3.84 9.65
CA ARG A 11 0.87 4.92 8.81
C ARG A 11 1.97 5.52 7.94
N LYS A 12 3.16 5.77 8.50
CA LYS A 12 4.33 6.24 7.75
C LYS A 12 4.71 5.30 6.62
N GLU A 13 4.71 3.99 6.87
CA GLU A 13 4.96 2.98 5.85
C GLU A 13 3.89 2.96 4.75
N ILE A 14 2.64 3.17 5.08
CA ILE A 14 1.57 3.32 4.09
C ILE A 14 1.78 4.58 3.26
N THR A 15 2.13 5.71 3.88
CA THR A 15 2.37 6.98 3.19
C THR A 15 3.47 6.85 2.14
N TYR A 16 4.57 6.16 2.43
CA TYR A 16 5.61 5.92 1.42
C TYR A 16 5.10 5.19 0.18
N GLY A 17 4.18 4.24 0.32
CA GLY A 17 3.57 3.57 -0.83
C GLY A 17 2.53 4.42 -1.55
N LYS A 18 1.83 5.30 -0.83
CA LYS A 18 0.87 6.23 -1.44
C LYS A 18 1.52 7.40 -2.18
N ASN A 19 2.76 7.73 -1.81
CA ASN A 19 3.54 8.81 -2.41
C ASN A 19 4.35 8.34 -3.63
N THR A 20 3.86 7.33 -4.36
CA THR A 20 4.48 6.85 -5.60
C THR A 20 3.60 7.19 -6.80
N LEU A 21 4.24 7.37 -7.97
CA LEU A 21 3.52 7.60 -9.24
C LEU A 21 2.59 6.43 -9.57
N GLY A 22 3.00 5.19 -9.32
CA GLY A 22 2.17 4.01 -9.52
C GLY A 22 0.92 4.00 -8.65
N TYR A 23 0.98 4.47 -7.39
CA TYR A 23 -0.24 4.56 -6.57
C TYR A 23 -1.21 5.60 -7.12
N ASP A 24 -0.71 6.78 -7.47
CA ASP A 24 -1.52 7.85 -8.04
C ASP A 24 -2.20 7.39 -9.34
N ARG A 25 -1.45 6.82 -10.28
CA ARG A 25 -1.98 6.22 -11.52
C ARG A 25 -2.99 5.12 -11.24
N TYR A 26 -2.67 4.18 -10.34
CA TYR A 26 -3.58 3.10 -9.94
C TYR A 26 -4.91 3.66 -9.43
N THR A 27 -4.90 4.70 -8.59
CA THR A 27 -6.15 5.27 -8.05
C THR A 27 -6.99 5.99 -9.10
N ARG A 28 -6.36 6.55 -10.15
CA ARG A 28 -7.05 7.19 -11.27
C ARG A 28 -7.65 6.17 -12.24
N LEU A 29 -6.90 5.11 -12.55
CA LEU A 29 -7.30 4.07 -13.49
C LEU A 29 -8.30 3.07 -12.89
N VAL A 30 -8.12 2.75 -11.60
CA VAL A 30 -8.97 1.80 -10.87
C VAL A 30 -9.57 2.49 -9.63
N PRO A 31 -10.71 3.19 -9.81
CA PRO A 31 -11.50 3.76 -8.72
C PRO A 31 -11.86 2.69 -7.68
N LYS A 32 -12.06 3.12 -6.43
CA LYS A 32 -12.21 2.21 -5.27
C LYS A 32 -13.36 1.23 -5.44
N GLU A 33 -14.43 1.66 -6.07
CA GLU A 33 -15.67 0.90 -6.30
C GLU A 33 -15.49 -0.18 -7.38
N LYS A 34 -14.50 0.02 -8.28
CA LYS A 34 -14.19 -0.90 -9.38
C LYS A 34 -13.07 -1.89 -9.04
N ARG A 35 -12.48 -1.81 -7.84
CA ARG A 35 -11.39 -2.69 -7.41
C ARG A 35 -11.89 -4.11 -7.13
N SER A 36 -11.33 -5.07 -7.83
CA SER A 36 -11.50 -6.50 -7.63
C SER A 36 -10.73 -7.01 -6.40
N ARG A 37 -10.78 -8.32 -6.17
CA ARG A 37 -9.98 -9.01 -5.14
C ARG A 37 -8.49 -9.09 -5.49
N GLN A 38 -8.13 -8.95 -6.76
CA GLN A 38 -6.76 -9.12 -7.25
C GLN A 38 -5.98 -7.80 -7.18
N ASP A 39 -6.69 -6.68 -7.17
CA ASP A 39 -6.10 -5.35 -7.12
C ASP A 39 -5.42 -5.06 -5.77
N PRO A 40 -4.30 -4.31 -5.77
CA PRO A 40 -3.59 -3.96 -4.56
C PRO A 40 -4.46 -3.12 -3.62
N ARG A 41 -4.64 -3.62 -2.39
CA ARG A 41 -5.36 -2.91 -1.32
C ARG A 41 -4.39 -2.39 -0.27
N THR A 42 -4.62 -1.14 0.14
CA THR A 42 -3.86 -0.53 1.23
C THR A 42 -4.00 -1.36 2.51
N PRO A 43 -2.89 -1.82 3.11
CA PRO A 43 -2.92 -2.59 4.35
C PRO A 43 -3.57 -1.81 5.50
N ASP A 44 -4.36 -2.51 6.32
CA ASP A 44 -4.98 -1.92 7.50
C ASP A 44 -3.95 -1.77 8.63
N VAL A 45 -3.69 -0.53 9.03
CA VAL A 45 -2.73 -0.22 10.11
C VAL A 45 -3.24 -0.68 11.48
N THR A 46 -4.56 -0.77 11.66
CA THR A 46 -5.22 -1.15 12.92
C THR A 46 -5.36 -2.65 13.10
N GLY A 47 -5.06 -3.46 12.08
CA GLY A 47 -5.11 -4.91 12.18
C GLY A 47 -4.14 -5.48 13.22
N LYS A 48 -4.50 -6.61 13.84
CA LYS A 48 -3.64 -7.36 14.76
C LYS A 48 -2.68 -8.23 13.93
N TYR A 49 -1.48 -7.70 13.70
CA TYR A 49 -0.40 -8.38 12.98
C TYR A 49 0.88 -8.37 13.81
N SER A 50 1.69 -9.42 13.72
CA SER A 50 3.09 -9.32 14.14
C SER A 50 3.85 -8.32 13.25
N LYS A 51 4.99 -7.83 13.72
CA LYS A 51 5.85 -6.92 12.92
C LYS A 51 6.18 -7.51 11.55
N ARG A 52 6.67 -8.75 11.51
CA ARG A 52 7.07 -9.43 10.26
C ARG A 52 5.89 -9.62 9.30
N GLN A 53 4.71 -9.94 9.81
CA GLN A 53 3.51 -10.05 8.98
C GLN A 53 3.15 -8.71 8.34
N PHE A 54 3.10 -7.64 9.13
CA PHE A 54 2.76 -6.31 8.59
C PHE A 54 3.78 -5.85 7.55
N ASP A 55 5.08 -5.97 7.86
CA ASP A 55 6.16 -5.61 6.94
C ASP A 55 6.05 -6.39 5.62
N GLY A 56 5.73 -7.70 5.69
CA GLY A 56 5.50 -8.54 4.51
C GLY A 56 4.30 -8.12 3.68
N ILE A 57 3.18 -7.78 4.33
CA ILE A 57 1.97 -7.28 3.66
C ILE A 57 2.27 -5.94 2.95
N VAL A 58 2.94 -5.00 3.63
CA VAL A 58 3.33 -3.71 3.03
C VAL A 58 4.28 -3.91 1.84
N LYS A 59 5.26 -4.80 1.97
CA LYS A 59 6.21 -5.11 0.88
C LYS A 59 5.48 -5.68 -0.35
N ALA A 60 4.58 -6.63 -0.15
CA ALA A 60 3.80 -7.21 -1.23
C ALA A 60 2.86 -6.17 -1.89
N TRP A 61 2.22 -5.33 -1.08
CA TRP A 61 1.36 -4.24 -1.56
C TRP A 61 2.15 -3.24 -2.42
N ARG A 62 3.29 -2.73 -1.92
CA ARG A 62 4.13 -1.80 -2.69
C ARG A 62 4.64 -2.42 -3.99
N ARG A 63 5.06 -3.69 -3.96
CA ARG A 63 5.49 -4.39 -5.17
C ARG A 63 4.41 -4.42 -6.25
N ARG A 64 3.16 -4.68 -5.87
CA ARG A 64 2.03 -4.67 -6.80
C ARG A 64 1.77 -3.28 -7.40
N LEU A 65 1.98 -2.20 -6.65
CA LEU A 65 1.77 -0.85 -7.18
C LEU A 65 2.69 -0.49 -8.34
N HIS A 66 3.86 -1.12 -8.44
CA HIS A 66 4.79 -0.92 -9.56
C HIS A 66 4.22 -1.37 -10.92
N GLU A 67 3.14 -2.17 -10.96
CA GLU A 67 2.44 -2.51 -12.21
C GLU A 67 1.83 -1.27 -12.90
N TRP A 68 1.62 -0.17 -12.16
CA TRP A 68 1.12 1.09 -12.66
C TRP A 68 2.20 2.19 -12.78
N ASP A 69 3.46 1.88 -12.47
CA ASP A 69 4.54 2.84 -12.69
C ASP A 69 4.73 3.08 -14.20
N PRO A 70 5.10 4.31 -14.61
CA PRO A 70 5.55 4.52 -15.98
C PRO A 70 6.74 3.60 -16.30
N PRO A 71 6.86 3.12 -17.56
CA PRO A 71 8.10 2.49 -17.99
C PRO A 71 9.26 3.45 -17.71
N ALA A 72 10.38 2.91 -17.22
CA ALA A 72 11.52 3.69 -16.71
C ALA A 72 12.29 4.48 -17.80
N ASP A 73 11.78 4.53 -19.02
CA ASP A 73 12.36 5.23 -20.17
C ASP A 73 11.51 6.47 -20.50
N GLU A 74 11.80 7.56 -19.81
CA GLU A 74 11.84 8.93 -20.33
C GLU A 74 13.05 9.65 -19.74
#